data_AF-I0QKY9-F1
#
_entry.id   AF-I0QKY9-F1
#
_cell.length_a   1.000
_cell.length_b   1.000
_cell.length_c   1.000
_cell.angle_alpha   90.00
_cell.angle_beta   90.00
_cell.angle_gamma   90.00
#
_symmetry.space_group_name_H-M   'P 1'
#
loop_
_entity.id
_entity.type
_entity.pdbx_description
1 polymer ?
#
loop_
_entity_poly.entity_id
_entity_poly.type
_entity_poly.pdbx_seq_one_letter_code
_entity_poly.pdbx_strand_id
1 'polypeptide(L)' 'RQSIEACLQQPDDSKVYRLGRRNLFMGRFMRHSGWYPDRVCRLYKADKFRYNNDLVHEAVDTGNAKIVDLKGDL' A
#
# COMPACT_ATOMS: atom_id res chain seq x y z
N ARG A 1 6.66 0.77 -10.89
CA ARG A 1 6.44 1.81 -11.92
C ARG A 1 5.31 1.44 -12.88
N GLN A 2 5.50 0.46 -13.78
CA GLN A 2 4.47 0.07 -14.77
C GLN A 2 3.09 -0.21 -14.17
N SER A 3 3.00 -0.91 -13.03
CA SER A 3 1.71 -1.18 -12.38
C SER A 3 1.01 0.09 -11.87
N ILE A 4 1.76 1.11 -11.44
CA ILE A 4 1.19 2.40 -11.04
C ILE A 4 0.71 3.15 -12.29
N GLU A 5 1.55 3.22 -13.33
CA GLU A 5 1.20 3.88 -14.60
C GLU A 5 -0.08 3.28 -15.21
N ALA A 6 -0.24 1.95 -15.19
CA ALA A 6 -1.45 1.29 -15.65
C ALA A 6 -2.70 1.69 -14.85
N CYS A 7 -2.60 1.81 -13.52
CA CYS A 7 -3.71 2.30 -12.70
C CYS A 7 -4.07 3.76 -13.02
N LEU A 8 -3.10 4.59 -13.39
CA LEU A 8 -3.34 5.99 -13.73
C LEU A 8 -3.97 6.18 -15.12
N GLN A 9 -3.83 5.21 -16.03
CA GLN A 9 -4.52 5.26 -17.33
C GLN A 9 -6.04 5.09 -17.20
N GLN A 10 -6.49 4.32 -16.20
CA GLN A 10 -7.90 4.12 -15.91
C GLN A 10 -8.11 4.14 -14.39
N PRO A 11 -8.14 5.34 -13.79
CA PRO A 11 -8.27 5.49 -12.34
C PRO A 11 -9.62 4.94 -11.86
N ASP A 12 -9.59 4.28 -10.71
CA ASP A 12 -10.79 3.74 -10.05
C ASP A 12 -10.81 4.18 -8.58
N ASP A 13 -11.69 5.13 -8.31
CA ASP A 13 -11.87 5.79 -7.02
C ASP A 13 -12.51 4.89 -5.96
N SER A 14 -12.92 3.67 -6.30
CA SER A 14 -13.43 2.68 -5.36
C SER A 14 -12.35 1.74 -4.82
N LYS A 15 -11.11 1.85 -5.33
CA LYS A 15 -9.99 0.97 -4.99
C LYS A 15 -8.94 1.65 -4.12
N VAL A 16 -8.33 0.83 -3.26
CA VAL A 16 -7.11 1.17 -2.54
C VAL A 16 -6.05 0.17 -2.93
N TYR A 17 -4.90 0.67 -3.39
CA TYR A 17 -3.83 -0.14 -3.92
C TYR A 17 -2.70 -0.26 -2.90
N ARG A 18 -2.23 -1.50 -2.71
CA ARG A 18 -1.13 -1.85 -1.80
C ARG A 18 0.07 -2.39 -2.55
N LEU A 19 1.26 -2.13 -2.01
CA LEU A 19 2.54 -2.62 -2.52
C LEU A 19 3.28 -3.34 -1.40
N GLY A 20 4.10 -4.34 -1.76
CA GLY A 20 5.03 -4.94 -0.81
C GLY A 20 6.11 -3.92 -0.44
N ARG A 21 6.40 -3.75 0.85
CA ARG A 21 7.52 -2.96 1.35
C ARG A 21 8.69 -3.90 1.66
N ARG A 22 9.87 -3.58 1.14
CA ARG A 22 11.11 -4.27 1.51
C ARG A 22 11.72 -3.59 2.72
N ASN A 23 11.52 -4.20 3.88
CA ASN A 23 12.10 -3.71 5.13
C ASN A 23 13.63 -3.89 5.12
N LEU A 24 14.36 -2.78 5.18
CA LEU A 24 15.81 -2.74 5.34
C LEU A 24 16.13 -2.62 6.83
N PHE A 25 16.68 -3.66 7.42
CA PHE A 25 17.06 -3.71 8.82
C PHE A 25 18.51 -4.17 8.95
N MET A 26 19.31 -3.40 9.70
CA MET A 26 20.75 -3.68 9.89
C MET A 26 21.51 -3.95 8.58
N GLY A 27 21.23 -3.16 7.54
CA GLY A 27 21.87 -3.28 6.23
C GLY A 27 21.43 -4.48 5.39
N ARG A 28 20.39 -5.21 5.80
CA ARG A 28 19.87 -6.38 5.08
C ARG A 28 18.38 -6.24 4.81
N PHE A 29 17.95 -6.64 3.62
CA PHE A 29 16.53 -6.73 3.30
C PHE A 29 15.93 -7.98 3.92
N MET A 30 14.95 -7.80 4.80
CA MET A 30 14.28 -8.89 5.48
C MET A 30 13.25 -9.52 4.55
N ARG A 31 13.40 -10.84 4.29
CA ARG A 31 12.52 -11.61 3.39
C ARG A 31 11.75 -12.74 4.06
N HIS A 32 12.11 -13.06 5.31
CA HIS A 32 11.61 -14.24 6.03
C HIS A 32 11.03 -13.81 7.38
N SER A 33 10.56 -14.78 8.16
CA SER A 33 10.05 -14.55 9.52
C SER A 33 8.85 -13.58 9.59
N GLY A 34 8.03 -13.53 8.54
CA GLY A 34 6.86 -12.65 8.47
C GLY A 34 7.14 -11.20 8.07
N TRP A 35 8.39 -10.81 7.81
CA TRP A 35 8.76 -9.44 7.43
C TRP A 35 8.42 -9.07 5.99
N TYR A 36 8.12 -10.07 5.16
CA TYR A 36 7.82 -9.89 3.74
C TYR A 36 6.82 -10.95 3.25
N PRO A 37 5.85 -10.57 2.39
CA PRO A 37 5.55 -9.21 1.95
C PRO A 37 4.83 -8.40 3.04
N ASP A 38 5.42 -7.26 3.43
CA ASP A 38 4.81 -6.28 4.32
C ASP A 38 4.01 -5.29 3.47
N ARG A 39 2.72 -5.59 3.26
CA ARG A 39 1.87 -4.86 2.31
C ARG A 39 1.34 -3.57 2.92
N VAL A 40 1.60 -2.44 2.26
CA VAL A 40 1.18 -1.10 2.71
C VAL A 40 0.31 -0.39 1.67
N CYS A 41 -0.76 0.29 2.12
CA CYS A 41 -1.61 1.16 1.28
C CYS A 41 -0.83 2.40 0.83
N ARG A 42 -0.74 2.61 -0.49
CA ARG A 42 0.15 3.62 -1.08
C ARG A 42 -0.44 4.40 -2.24
N LEU A 43 -1.44 3.88 -2.92
CA LEU A 43 -2.12 4.58 -4.01
C LEU A 43 -3.64 4.45 -3.81
N TYR A 44 -4.31 5.59 -3.68
CA TYR A 44 -5.76 5.70 -3.45
C TYR A 44 -6.18 7.17 -3.66
N LYS A 45 -7.49 7.41 -3.79
CA LYS A 45 -8.03 8.77 -3.96
C LYS A 45 -8.00 9.53 -2.62
N ALA A 46 -7.20 10.59 -2.53
CA ALA A 46 -6.87 11.27 -1.26
C ALA A 46 -8.02 12.11 -0.64
N ASP A 47 -9.02 12.49 -1.44
CA ASP A 47 -10.25 13.13 -0.96
C ASP A 47 -11.23 12.13 -0.32
N LYS A 48 -11.12 10.83 -0.65
CA LYS A 48 -12.01 9.77 -0.17
C LYS A 48 -11.41 8.90 0.94
N PHE A 49 -10.10 8.67 0.90
CA PHE A 49 -9.41 7.83 1.87
C PHE A 49 -8.30 8.60 2.57
N ARG A 50 -8.19 8.42 3.88
CA ARG A 50 -7.22 9.11 4.73
C ARG A 50 -6.73 8.18 5.82
N TYR A 51 -5.64 8.56 6.47
CA TYR A 51 -5.22 7.89 7.71
C TYR A 51 -6.30 8.06 8.79
N ASN A 52 -6.47 7.02 9.59
CA ASN A 52 -7.34 7.04 10.77
C ASN A 52 -6.71 7.89 11.89
N ASN A 53 -7.47 8.16 12.94
CA ASN A 53 -7.04 9.01 14.06
C ASN A 53 -6.33 8.22 15.18
N ASP A 54 -5.72 7.08 14.85
CA ASP A 54 -4.98 6.29 15.84
C ASP A 54 -3.71 7.04 16.25
N LEU A 55 -3.43 7.10 17.56
CA LEU A 55 -2.26 7.82 18.10
C LEU A 55 -0.92 7.22 17.66
N VAL A 56 -0.90 5.91 17.42
CA VAL A 56 0.23 5.13 16.93
C VAL A 56 -0.30 4.05 16.01
N HIS A 57 0.54 3.58 15.08
CA HIS A 57 0.16 2.57 14.08
C HIS A 57 -1.00 3.01 13.17
N GLU A 58 -1.08 4.31 12.86
CA GLU A 58 -2.05 4.85 11.92
C GLU A 58 -2.04 4.09 10.58
N ALA A 59 -3.23 3.85 10.05
CA ALA A 59 -3.43 3.19 8.78
C ALA A 59 -4.45 3.95 7.95
N VAL A 60 -4.36 3.79 6.63
CA VAL A 60 -5.38 4.32 5.71
C VAL A 60 -6.69 3.62 6.02
N ASP A 61 -7.71 4.39 6.44
CA ASP A 61 -9.06 3.89 6.58
C ASP A 61 -9.61 3.58 5.18
N THR A 62 -9.82 2.29 4.91
CA THR A 62 -10.28 1.81 3.62
C THR A 62 -11.79 1.62 3.57
N GLY A 63 -12.50 1.65 4.69
CA GLY A 63 -13.91 1.27 4.76
C GLY A 63 -14.23 0.03 3.92
N ASN A 64 -15.17 0.17 2.97
CA ASN A 64 -15.59 -0.88 2.04
C ASN A 64 -14.83 -0.89 0.69
N ALA A 65 -13.69 -0.20 0.59
CA ALA A 65 -12.93 -0.15 -0.66
C ALA A 65 -12.42 -1.53 -1.07
N LYS A 66 -12.36 -1.75 -2.38
CA LYS A 66 -11.70 -2.94 -2.91
C LYS A 66 -10.19 -2.77 -2.79
N ILE A 67 -9.57 -3.63 -1.99
CA ILE A 67 -8.11 -3.65 -1.85
C ILE A 67 -7.49 -4.42 -3.01
N VAL A 68 -6.49 -3.81 -3.67
CA VAL A 68 -5.80 -4.41 -4.82
C VAL A 68 -4.30 -4.40 -4.57
N ASP A 69 -3.69 -5.58 -4.70
CA ASP A 69 -2.25 -5.73 -4.57
C ASP A 69 -1.57 -5.45 -5.92
N LEU A 70 -0.70 -4.45 -5.97
CA LEU A 70 0.11 -4.12 -7.15
C LEU A 70 1.38 -4.96 -7.19
N LYS A 71 1.87 -5.21 -8.40
CA LYS A 71 3.17 -5.86 -8.62
C LYS A 71 4.32 -4.87 -8.39
N GLY A 72 5.41 -5.39 -7.84
CA GLY A 72 6.60 -4.62 -7.49
C GLY A 72 6.66 -4.27 -6.01
N ASP A 73 7.80 -3.71 -5.62
CA ASP A 73 8.14 -3.43 -4.23
C ASP A 73 8.48 -1.95 -4.02
N LEU A 74 8.34 -1.51 -2.77
CA LEU A 74 8.90 -0.28 -2.22
C LEU A 74 10.23 -0.54 -1.51
#